data_AF-A0A6N6VYK9-F1
#
_entry.id   AF-A0A6N6VYK9-F1
#
_cell.length_a   1.000
_cell.length_b   1.000
_cell.length_c   1.000
_cell.angle_alpha   90.00
_cell.angle_beta   90.00
_cell.angle_gamma   90.00
#
_symmetry.space_group_name_H-M   'P 1'
#
loop_
_entity.id
_entity.type
_entity.pdbx_description
1 polymer ?
#
loop_
_entity_poly.entity_id
_entity_poly.type
_entity_poly.pdbx_seq_one_letter_code
_entity_poly.pdbx_strand_id
1 'polypeptide(L)'
;MDLVHTLPRISRQSAVPMQTNALTRIDIALFNGFALPTVAAIIEIFQKANSLVAAQRSGSARYDVSLLSAAGGRIASSSSVFVWTDDVQSHRGTNQTHLLFIAGGAGVQQACRDERLSNWLRRRHPFSEIVHPIAEGLLLLQAAGLPSRYCPLLYGGNEAHGLYPAKSLTEAPGAVSTALRIVEEDLGADLAQQVAESIAPQPNTPFTSSVTLNAAPQISEKILASARWLEANVDRPISIDDAAQVAAMSERNFLRRFKSEIGMTPSDYLLRARLNMSCRMLIESRLPVDKIARRCGISSGGQLSKLFRKYLATTPTDYRMRNEVAL
;
A
#
# COMPACT_ATOMS: atom_id res chain seq x y z
N MET A 1 19.51 -22.15 -14.42
CA MET A 1 18.69 -22.67 -15.54
C MET A 1 17.20 -22.46 -15.26
N ASP A 2 16.54 -21.34 -15.58
CA ASP A 2 16.91 -19.92 -15.69
C ASP A 2 15.60 -19.10 -15.91
N LEU A 3 15.50 -17.78 -15.72
CA LEU A 3 16.50 -16.73 -15.44
C LEU A 3 16.02 -15.81 -14.29
N VAL A 4 16.88 -14.93 -13.78
CA VAL A 4 16.48 -13.73 -13.01
C VAL A 4 16.15 -12.62 -14.01
N HIS A 5 14.92 -12.11 -14.04
CA HIS A 5 14.62 -10.88 -14.79
C HIS A 5 15.06 -9.64 -14.00
N THR A 6 16.34 -9.31 -14.16
CA THR A 6 16.92 -8.03 -13.82
C THR A 6 16.12 -6.89 -14.44
N LEU A 7 15.73 -5.90 -13.63
CA LEU A 7 15.33 -4.59 -14.10
C LEU A 7 16.46 -4.02 -15.00
N PRO A 8 16.15 -3.49 -16.20
CA PRO A 8 17.17 -2.93 -17.07
C PRO A 8 17.76 -1.66 -16.46
N ARG A 9 19.00 -1.75 -15.95
CA ARG A 9 19.82 -0.60 -15.57
C ARG A 9 20.20 0.20 -16.83
N ILE A 10 19.39 1.18 -17.20
CA ILE A 10 19.79 2.21 -18.15
C ILE A 10 20.56 3.29 -17.36
N SER A 11 21.89 3.19 -17.39
CA SER A 11 22.77 4.18 -16.77
C SER A 11 23.02 5.37 -17.70
N ARG A 12 22.54 6.55 -17.27
CA ARG A 12 22.99 7.90 -17.65
C ARG A 12 22.86 8.31 -19.13
N GLN A 13 21.98 9.29 -19.37
CA GLN A 13 22.46 10.61 -19.78
C GLN A 13 21.85 11.68 -18.86
N SER A 14 22.61 12.75 -18.62
CA SER A 14 22.35 13.72 -17.55
C SER A 14 21.19 14.66 -17.90
N ALA A 15 19.97 14.31 -17.49
CA ALA A 15 18.99 15.33 -17.14
C ALA A 15 19.41 15.94 -15.79
N VAL A 16 19.64 17.26 -15.76
CA VAL A 16 19.85 18.01 -14.51
C VAL A 16 18.62 17.78 -13.63
N PRO A 17 18.75 17.40 -12.34
CA PRO A 17 17.60 17.37 -11.45
C PRO A 17 17.06 18.80 -11.37
N MET A 18 15.85 19.02 -11.90
CA MET A 18 15.21 20.33 -11.81
C MET A 18 14.98 20.66 -10.34
N GLN A 19 15.84 21.52 -9.80
CA GLN A 19 15.70 22.12 -8.48
C GLN A 19 14.54 23.13 -8.47
N THR A 20 13.33 22.68 -8.76
CA THR A 20 12.11 23.44 -8.50
C THR A 20 11.84 23.33 -7.01
N ASN A 21 12.31 24.28 -6.21
CA ASN A 21 12.05 24.35 -4.75
C ASN A 21 10.59 24.76 -4.42
N ALA A 22 9.65 24.41 -5.31
CA ALA A 22 8.25 24.78 -5.25
C ALA A 22 7.42 23.76 -4.45
N LEU A 23 6.36 24.23 -3.81
CA LEU A 23 5.35 23.38 -3.18
C LEU A 23 4.45 22.76 -4.25
N THR A 24 4.34 21.44 -4.26
CA THR A 24 3.42 20.70 -5.14
C THR A 24 2.07 20.56 -4.44
N ARG A 25 1.00 21.08 -5.03
CA ARG A 25 -0.36 21.04 -4.46
C ARG A 25 -1.11 19.82 -4.98
N ILE A 26 -1.79 19.13 -4.07
CA ILE A 26 -2.48 17.87 -4.34
C ILE A 26 -3.92 17.99 -3.87
N ASP A 27 -4.81 18.30 -4.80
CA ASP A 27 -6.24 18.37 -4.55
C ASP A 27 -6.86 16.98 -4.70
N ILE A 28 -7.59 16.52 -3.69
CA ILE A 28 -8.40 15.30 -3.77
C ILE A 28 -9.88 15.70 -3.70
N ALA A 29 -10.58 15.54 -4.83
CA ALA A 29 -11.99 15.85 -4.97
C ALA A 29 -12.85 14.69 -4.41
N LEU A 30 -13.66 15.00 -3.40
CA LEU A 30 -14.50 14.08 -2.64
C LEU A 30 -15.98 14.48 -2.73
N PHE A 31 -16.86 13.52 -2.48
CA PHE A 31 -18.31 13.67 -2.42
C PHE A 31 -18.91 12.70 -1.40
N ASN A 32 -20.15 12.93 -0.93
CA ASN A 32 -20.82 12.00 -0.02
C ASN A 32 -20.96 10.61 -0.65
N GLY A 33 -20.49 9.57 0.03
CA GLY A 33 -20.45 8.19 -0.46
C GLY A 33 -19.16 7.82 -1.23
N PHE A 34 -18.09 8.61 -1.10
CA PHE A 34 -16.79 8.28 -1.69
C PHE A 34 -16.12 7.06 -1.04
N ALA A 35 -15.29 6.33 -1.79
CA ALA A 35 -14.49 5.22 -1.29
C ALA A 35 -13.21 5.71 -0.58
N LEU A 36 -13.15 5.55 0.75
CA LEU A 36 -12.05 6.02 1.58
C LEU A 36 -10.69 5.32 1.37
N PRO A 37 -10.58 3.98 1.19
CA PRO A 37 -9.28 3.29 1.29
C PRO A 37 -8.18 3.84 0.36
N THR A 38 -8.49 4.03 -0.92
CA THR A 38 -7.53 4.55 -1.90
C THR A 38 -7.19 6.02 -1.66
N VAL A 39 -8.17 6.82 -1.22
CA VAL A 39 -7.95 8.23 -0.84
C VAL A 39 -7.00 8.32 0.35
N ALA A 40 -7.22 7.51 1.40
CA ALA A 40 -6.36 7.45 2.57
C ALA A 40 -4.92 7.03 2.21
N ALA A 41 -4.75 6.03 1.34
CA ALA A 41 -3.44 5.60 0.86
C ALA A 41 -2.67 6.72 0.13
N ILE A 42 -3.36 7.51 -0.70
CA ILE A 42 -2.75 8.66 -1.41
C ILE A 42 -2.32 9.76 -0.42
N ILE A 43 -3.15 10.07 0.59
CA ILE A 43 -2.81 11.04 1.65
C ILE A 43 -1.54 10.59 2.39
N GLU A 44 -1.49 9.33 2.82
CA GLU A 44 -0.33 8.76 3.50
C GLU A 44 0.93 8.79 2.63
N ILE A 45 0.86 8.52 1.31
CA ILE A 45 2.03 8.58 0.40
C ILE A 45 2.72 9.94 0.51
N PHE A 46 1.96 11.03 0.37
CA PHE A 46 2.52 12.37 0.36
C PHE A 46 2.90 12.87 1.77
N GLN A 47 2.19 12.45 2.83
CA GLN A 47 2.59 12.73 4.21
C GLN A 47 3.86 11.97 4.62
N LYS A 48 4.04 10.70 4.22
CA LYS A 48 5.29 9.96 4.46
C LYS A 48 6.45 10.56 3.67
N ALA A 49 6.23 10.93 2.42
CA ALA A 49 7.25 11.59 1.61
C ALA A 49 7.73 12.91 2.26
N ASN A 50 6.80 13.78 2.69
CA ASN A 50 7.11 14.99 3.45
C ASN A 50 7.91 14.68 4.74
N SER A 51 7.51 13.64 5.48
CA SER A 51 8.16 13.24 6.73
C SER A 51 9.60 12.78 6.53
N LEU A 52 9.85 12.00 5.47
CA LEU A 52 11.19 11.52 5.11
C LEU A 52 12.10 12.66 4.62
N VAL A 53 11.57 13.60 3.83
CA VAL A 53 12.31 14.80 3.41
C VAL A 53 12.72 15.64 4.61
N ALA A 54 11.79 15.90 5.55
CA ALA A 54 12.06 16.67 6.76
C ALA A 54 13.10 16.01 7.70
N ALA A 55 13.20 14.68 7.68
CA ALA A 55 14.23 13.95 8.43
C ALA A 55 15.62 14.03 7.78
N GLN A 56 15.70 14.17 6.45
CA GLN A 56 16.97 14.23 5.71
C GLN A 56 17.49 15.66 5.48
N ARG A 57 16.60 16.66 5.46
CA ARG A 57 16.92 18.08 5.27
C ARG A 57 16.01 18.91 6.16
N SER A 58 16.52 19.99 6.76
CA SER A 58 15.74 20.97 7.53
C SER A 58 14.86 21.86 6.66
N GLY A 59 14.12 21.26 5.72
CA GLY A 59 13.30 21.92 4.72
C GLY A 59 11.81 21.93 5.06
N SER A 60 11.07 22.78 4.36
CA SER A 60 9.61 22.82 4.40
C SER A 60 8.98 21.62 3.69
N ALA A 61 7.67 21.38 3.91
CA ALA A 61 6.93 20.32 3.23
C ALA A 61 7.00 20.47 1.70
N ARG A 62 7.15 19.35 0.98
CA ARG A 62 7.16 19.29 -0.48
C ARG A 62 5.75 19.28 -1.06
N TYR A 63 4.83 18.58 -0.39
CA TYR A 63 3.46 18.37 -0.84
C TYR A 63 2.46 19.02 0.12
N ASP A 64 1.46 19.71 -0.42
CA ASP A 64 0.28 20.20 0.31
C ASP A 64 -0.97 19.45 -0.18
N VAL A 65 -1.59 18.66 0.70
CA VAL A 65 -2.73 17.79 0.35
C VAL A 65 -4.03 18.43 0.84
N SER A 66 -4.89 18.83 -0.09
CA SER A 66 -6.19 19.44 0.17
C SER A 66 -7.33 18.46 -0.12
N LEU A 67 -8.24 18.24 0.84
CA LEU A 67 -9.44 17.44 0.65
C LEU A 67 -10.61 18.37 0.35
N LEU A 68 -11.20 18.25 -0.84
CA LEU A 68 -12.17 19.21 -1.37
C LEU A 68 -13.53 18.57 -1.58
N SER A 69 -14.60 19.26 -1.24
CA SER A 69 -15.96 18.85 -1.61
C SER A 69 -16.81 20.03 -2.07
N ALA A 70 -17.95 19.74 -2.70
CA ALA A 70 -18.82 20.75 -3.32
C ALA A 70 -19.15 21.92 -2.39
N ALA A 71 -19.43 21.68 -1.11
CA ALA A 71 -19.77 22.71 -0.12
C ALA A 71 -18.76 22.81 1.05
N GLY A 72 -17.73 21.96 1.07
CA GLY A 72 -16.83 21.83 2.22
C GLY A 72 -17.52 21.25 3.46
N GLY A 73 -16.81 21.34 4.59
CA GLY A 73 -17.25 20.78 5.86
C GLY A 73 -17.17 19.26 5.91
N ARG A 74 -18.04 18.66 6.73
CA ARG A 74 -18.03 17.22 7.05
C ARG A 74 -18.85 16.41 6.05
N ILE A 75 -18.19 15.54 5.28
CA ILE A 75 -18.81 14.58 4.36
C ILE A 75 -18.63 13.14 4.86
N ALA A 76 -19.49 12.21 4.41
CA ALA A 76 -19.40 10.79 4.73
C ALA A 76 -18.76 9.98 3.59
N SER A 77 -17.90 9.03 3.91
CA SER A 77 -17.48 7.97 2.98
C SER A 77 -18.54 6.87 2.87
N SER A 78 -18.39 5.96 1.88
CA SER A 78 -19.22 4.76 1.74
C SER A 78 -19.10 3.77 2.92
N SER A 79 -18.09 3.94 3.79
CA SER A 79 -17.91 3.16 5.02
C SER A 79 -18.39 3.90 6.27
N SER A 80 -19.23 4.93 6.12
CA SER A 80 -19.77 5.78 7.21
C SER A 80 -18.71 6.53 8.05
N VAL A 81 -17.46 6.57 7.58
CA VAL A 81 -16.40 7.38 8.19
C VAL A 81 -16.55 8.82 7.69
N PHE A 82 -16.62 9.77 8.62
CA PHE A 82 -16.71 11.18 8.29
C PHE A 82 -15.32 11.80 8.08
N VAL A 83 -15.19 12.62 7.04
CA VAL A 83 -13.97 13.36 6.71
C VAL A 83 -14.31 14.84 6.58
N TRP A 84 -13.43 15.70 7.07
CA TRP A 84 -13.53 17.14 6.89
C TRP A 84 -12.90 17.55 5.55
N THR A 85 -13.54 18.48 4.86
CA THR A 85 -13.12 19.00 3.55
C THR A 85 -13.23 20.50 3.50
N ASP A 86 -12.41 21.14 2.68
CA ASP A 86 -12.62 22.53 2.30
C ASP A 86 -13.65 22.61 1.16
N ASP A 87 -14.31 23.75 1.07
CA ASP A 87 -15.15 24.09 -0.07
C ASP A 87 -14.28 24.27 -1.31
N VAL A 88 -14.62 23.57 -2.40
CA VAL A 88 -13.97 23.71 -3.71
C VAL A 88 -13.81 25.16 -4.20
N GLN A 89 -14.63 26.11 -3.72
CA GLN A 89 -14.51 27.53 -4.07
C GLN A 89 -13.44 28.31 -3.27
N SER A 90 -12.98 27.77 -2.14
CA SER A 90 -11.92 28.37 -1.30
C SER A 90 -10.56 28.39 -2.01
N HIS A 91 -10.30 27.37 -2.84
CA HIS A 91 -9.00 27.13 -3.44
C HIS A 91 -8.88 27.85 -4.79
N ARG A 92 -8.48 29.12 -4.75
CA ARG A 92 -8.12 29.89 -5.95
C ARG A 92 -6.67 29.60 -6.36
N GLY A 93 -6.44 29.50 -7.67
CA GLY A 93 -5.17 29.01 -8.22
C GLY A 93 -3.94 29.86 -7.87
N THR A 94 -2.87 29.17 -7.48
CA THR A 94 -1.51 29.70 -7.26
C THR A 94 -0.58 29.27 -8.40
N ASN A 95 0.59 29.89 -8.54
CA ASN A 95 1.65 29.49 -9.51
C ASN A 95 2.40 28.20 -9.10
N GLN A 96 1.70 27.24 -8.48
CA GLN A 96 2.25 25.96 -8.01
C GLN A 96 1.91 24.85 -9.00
N THR A 97 2.67 23.75 -8.97
CA THR A 97 2.28 22.51 -9.64
C THR A 97 1.03 21.97 -8.98
N HIS A 98 -0.03 21.69 -9.75
CA HIS A 98 -1.31 21.20 -9.23
C HIS A 98 -1.60 19.79 -9.76
N LEU A 99 -1.81 18.87 -8.84
CA LEU A 99 -2.20 17.48 -9.11
C LEU A 99 -3.62 17.29 -8.59
N LEU A 100 -4.49 16.67 -9.38
CA LEU A 100 -5.89 16.46 -9.06
C LEU A 100 -6.24 14.97 -9.06
N PHE A 101 -6.64 14.44 -7.90
CA PHE A 101 -7.23 13.12 -7.77
C PHE A 101 -8.74 13.26 -7.59
N ILE A 102 -9.54 12.40 -8.25
CA ILE A 102 -11.01 12.42 -8.13
C ILE A 102 -11.46 11.10 -7.55
N ALA A 103 -12.06 11.11 -6.36
CA ALA A 103 -12.47 9.88 -5.69
C ALA A 103 -13.57 9.12 -6.45
N GLY A 104 -13.58 7.80 -6.29
CA GLY A 104 -14.69 6.92 -6.70
C GLY A 104 -15.60 6.58 -5.52
N GLY A 105 -16.42 5.53 -5.67
CA GLY A 105 -17.34 5.02 -4.67
C GLY A 105 -18.82 5.21 -5.02
N ALA A 106 -19.68 4.56 -4.23
CA ALA A 106 -21.12 4.45 -4.48
C ALA A 106 -21.86 5.79 -4.63
N GLY A 107 -21.34 6.87 -4.03
CA GLY A 107 -21.90 8.23 -4.14
C GLY A 107 -21.78 8.89 -5.51
N VAL A 108 -20.98 8.33 -6.43
CA VAL A 108 -20.59 9.00 -7.68
C VAL A 108 -21.78 9.42 -8.55
N GLN A 109 -22.87 8.64 -8.59
CA GLN A 109 -24.05 8.95 -9.38
C GLN A 109 -24.76 10.24 -8.92
N GLN A 110 -24.69 10.53 -7.60
CA GLN A 110 -25.18 11.79 -7.06
C GLN A 110 -24.18 12.92 -7.31
N ALA A 111 -22.87 12.63 -7.25
CA ALA A 111 -21.81 13.60 -7.55
C ALA A 111 -21.84 14.07 -9.02
N CYS A 112 -22.16 13.19 -9.97
CA CYS A 112 -22.34 13.55 -11.39
C CYS A 112 -23.50 14.53 -11.62
N ARG A 113 -24.44 14.65 -10.67
CA ARG A 113 -25.56 15.59 -10.69
C ARG A 113 -25.26 16.88 -9.90
N ASP A 114 -24.10 16.95 -9.23
CA ASP A 114 -23.66 18.13 -8.51
C ASP A 114 -23.00 19.11 -9.50
N GLU A 115 -23.77 20.13 -9.89
CA GLU A 115 -23.27 21.18 -10.78
C GLU A 115 -22.14 22.00 -10.15
N ARG A 116 -22.10 22.15 -8.82
CA ARG A 116 -21.08 22.95 -8.14
C ARG A 116 -19.73 22.25 -8.20
N LEU A 117 -19.71 20.94 -7.96
CA LEU A 117 -18.53 20.08 -8.14
C LEU A 117 -18.11 20.01 -9.62
N SER A 118 -19.06 19.78 -10.52
CA SER A 118 -18.80 19.68 -11.97
C SER A 118 -18.24 20.99 -12.56
N ASN A 119 -18.80 22.14 -12.18
CA ASN A 119 -18.32 23.45 -12.62
C ASN A 119 -16.97 23.83 -11.99
N TRP A 120 -16.67 23.35 -10.78
CA TRP A 120 -15.33 23.47 -10.23
C TRP A 120 -14.32 22.60 -10.98
N LEU A 121 -14.63 21.33 -11.26
CA LEU A 121 -13.76 20.45 -12.04
C LEU A 121 -13.39 21.07 -13.39
N ARG A 122 -14.38 21.62 -14.13
CA ARG A 122 -14.15 22.32 -15.40
C ARG A 122 -13.22 23.53 -15.28
N ARG A 123 -13.27 24.26 -14.16
CA ARG A 123 -12.38 25.40 -13.89
C ARG A 123 -10.99 24.97 -13.40
N ARG A 124 -10.89 23.84 -12.69
CA ARG A 124 -9.63 23.38 -12.08
C ARG A 124 -8.76 22.60 -13.07
N HIS A 125 -9.38 21.75 -13.88
CA HIS A 125 -8.75 20.84 -14.86
C HIS A 125 -7.73 21.48 -15.83
N PRO A 126 -7.89 22.74 -16.30
CA PRO A 126 -6.88 23.40 -17.14
C PRO A 126 -5.58 23.76 -16.39
N PHE A 127 -5.64 23.89 -15.06
CA PHE A 127 -4.48 24.22 -14.21
C PHE A 127 -3.84 22.99 -13.57
N SER A 128 -4.47 21.82 -13.70
CA SER A 128 -3.97 20.55 -13.18
C SER A 128 -3.13 19.83 -14.23
N GLU A 129 -1.86 19.59 -13.90
CA GLU A 129 -0.91 18.86 -14.75
C GLU A 129 -1.33 17.39 -14.87
N ILE A 130 -1.62 16.76 -13.72
CA ILE A 130 -2.18 15.42 -13.61
C ILE A 130 -3.63 15.52 -13.13
N VAL A 131 -4.52 14.80 -13.81
CA VAL A 131 -5.93 14.60 -13.43
C VAL A 131 -6.22 13.11 -13.46
N HIS A 132 -6.24 12.50 -12.27
CA HIS A 132 -6.33 11.06 -12.07
C HIS A 132 -7.66 10.66 -11.42
N PRO A 133 -8.61 10.06 -12.16
CA PRO A 133 -9.80 9.47 -11.57
C PRO A 133 -9.49 8.17 -10.82
N ILE A 134 -10.04 8.02 -9.62
CA ILE A 134 -9.94 6.81 -8.80
C ILE A 134 -11.21 5.97 -9.04
N ALA A 135 -11.06 4.77 -9.60
CA ALA A 135 -12.18 3.85 -9.85
C ALA A 135 -13.37 4.55 -10.55
N GLU A 136 -14.55 4.61 -9.91
CA GLU A 136 -15.74 5.24 -10.49
C GLU A 136 -15.63 6.76 -10.66
N GLY A 137 -14.62 7.42 -10.07
CA GLY A 137 -14.37 8.86 -10.26
C GLY A 137 -14.20 9.28 -11.73
N LEU A 138 -13.90 8.30 -12.61
CA LEU A 138 -13.91 8.49 -14.07
C LEU A 138 -15.29 8.90 -14.59
N LEU A 139 -16.38 8.37 -14.01
CA LEU A 139 -17.76 8.71 -14.39
C LEU A 139 -18.08 10.19 -14.08
N LEU A 140 -17.55 10.72 -12.98
CA LEU A 140 -17.69 12.14 -12.62
C LEU A 140 -16.90 13.03 -13.59
N LEU A 141 -15.69 12.62 -13.96
CA LEU A 141 -14.87 13.33 -14.94
C LEU A 141 -15.53 13.32 -16.35
N GLN A 142 -16.10 12.19 -16.76
CA GLN A 142 -16.90 12.04 -17.99
C GLN A 142 -18.18 12.89 -17.96
N ALA A 143 -18.93 12.89 -16.86
CA ALA A 143 -20.12 13.73 -16.68
C ALA A 143 -19.79 15.23 -16.70
N ALA A 144 -18.62 15.63 -16.21
CA ALA A 144 -18.11 16.98 -16.34
C ALA A 144 -17.71 17.35 -17.79
N GLY A 145 -17.57 16.37 -18.69
CA GLY A 145 -17.13 16.56 -20.09
C GLY A 145 -15.62 16.71 -20.22
N LEU A 146 -14.84 16.10 -19.33
CA LEU A 146 -13.39 16.29 -19.22
C LEU A 146 -12.62 14.99 -19.50
N PRO A 147 -11.42 15.06 -20.10
CA PRO A 147 -10.54 13.90 -20.27
C PRO A 147 -9.70 13.63 -19.02
N SER A 148 -9.25 12.39 -18.80
CA SER A 148 -8.16 12.10 -17.85
C SER A 148 -6.85 12.72 -18.33
N ARG A 149 -5.98 13.15 -17.40
CA ARG A 149 -4.58 13.48 -17.67
C ARG A 149 -3.70 12.61 -16.78
N TYR A 150 -3.38 11.39 -17.25
CA TYR A 150 -2.47 10.51 -16.52
C TYR A 150 -1.03 11.04 -16.61
N CYS A 151 -0.19 10.70 -15.63
CA CYS A 151 1.23 11.02 -15.69
C CYS A 151 1.86 10.38 -16.95
N PRO A 152 2.53 11.15 -17.82
CA PRO A 152 3.17 10.62 -19.04
C PRO A 152 4.18 9.50 -18.76
N LEU A 153 4.78 9.49 -17.56
CA LEU A 153 5.83 8.54 -17.15
C LEU A 153 5.32 7.14 -16.80
N LEU A 154 3.99 6.92 -16.75
CA LEU A 154 3.42 5.61 -16.48
C LEU A 154 3.35 4.71 -17.73
N TYR A 155 3.57 5.28 -18.93
CA TYR A 155 3.68 4.52 -20.17
C TYR A 155 5.15 4.45 -20.61
N GLY A 156 5.68 3.23 -20.66
CA GLY A 156 7.02 2.94 -21.15
C GLY A 156 7.13 3.14 -22.66
N GLY A 157 7.36 4.38 -23.08
CA GLY A 157 7.80 4.74 -24.43
C GLY A 157 6.71 5.04 -25.46
N ASN A 158 6.95 6.16 -26.16
CA ASN A 158 6.63 6.39 -27.57
C ASN A 158 5.26 6.98 -28.01
N GLU A 159 4.41 7.49 -27.12
CA GLU A 159 3.29 8.38 -27.52
C GLU A 159 3.26 9.68 -26.71
N ALA A 160 4.12 10.61 -27.10
CA ALA A 160 4.00 12.00 -26.67
C ALA A 160 2.90 12.71 -27.49
N HIS A 161 2.02 13.45 -26.81
CA HIS A 161 0.91 14.25 -27.37
C HIS A 161 -0.30 13.46 -27.89
N GLY A 162 -1.19 13.07 -26.97
CA GLY A 162 -2.52 12.56 -27.33
C GLY A 162 -3.56 12.83 -26.24
N LEU A 163 -4.70 13.41 -26.63
CA LEU A 163 -5.92 13.34 -25.82
C LEU A 163 -6.38 11.88 -25.82
N TYR A 164 -6.19 11.16 -24.71
CA TYR A 164 -6.65 9.77 -24.63
C TYR A 164 -8.19 9.72 -24.63
N PRO A 165 -8.86 9.18 -25.68
CA PRO A 165 -10.25 8.78 -25.57
C PRO A 165 -10.37 7.69 -24.50
N ALA A 166 -11.54 7.57 -23.88
CA ALA A 166 -11.74 6.76 -22.68
C ALA A 166 -11.37 5.27 -22.86
N LYS A 167 -10.10 4.94 -22.57
CA LYS A 167 -9.62 3.56 -22.43
C LYS A 167 -10.19 2.94 -21.15
N SER A 168 -10.43 1.63 -21.21
CA SER A 168 -11.01 0.85 -20.11
C SER A 168 -10.21 1.01 -18.81
N LEU A 169 -10.90 0.98 -17.67
CA LEU A 169 -10.32 1.02 -16.31
C LEU A 169 -9.25 -0.06 -16.06
N THR A 170 -9.22 -1.11 -16.89
CA THR A 170 -8.24 -2.20 -16.88
C THR A 170 -6.85 -1.84 -17.44
N GLU A 171 -6.72 -0.75 -18.21
CA GLU A 171 -5.44 -0.30 -18.81
C GLU A 171 -4.83 0.94 -18.11
N ALA A 172 -5.54 1.52 -17.15
CA ALA A 172 -5.07 2.69 -16.42
C ALA A 172 -4.15 2.28 -15.26
N PRO A 173 -3.01 2.94 -15.05
CA PRO A 173 -2.20 2.74 -13.85
C PRO A 173 -3.01 3.12 -12.61
N GLY A 174 -2.86 2.38 -11.51
CA GLY A 174 -3.58 2.67 -10.27
C GLY A 174 -3.22 4.05 -9.68
N ALA A 175 -4.17 4.66 -8.97
CA ALA A 175 -3.94 5.97 -8.34
C ALA A 175 -2.80 5.95 -7.31
N VAL A 176 -2.63 4.82 -6.60
CA VAL A 176 -1.53 4.57 -5.65
C VAL A 176 -0.17 4.51 -6.36
N SER A 177 -0.06 3.80 -7.49
CA SER A 177 1.20 3.75 -8.24
C SER A 177 1.50 5.07 -8.95
N THR A 178 0.47 5.82 -9.36
CA THR A 178 0.61 7.20 -9.84
C THR A 178 1.21 8.10 -8.77
N ALA A 179 0.67 8.07 -7.54
CA ALA A 179 1.18 8.86 -6.42
C ALA A 179 2.63 8.47 -6.04
N LEU A 180 2.97 7.17 -6.03
CA LEU A 180 4.35 6.72 -5.81
C LEU A 180 5.31 7.17 -6.93
N ARG A 181 4.88 7.19 -8.20
CA ARG A 181 5.69 7.68 -9.32
C ARG A 181 5.92 9.19 -9.29
N ILE A 182 4.94 9.96 -8.86
CA ILE A 182 5.12 11.40 -8.57
C ILE A 182 6.23 11.58 -7.50
N VAL A 183 6.17 10.81 -6.41
CA VAL A 183 7.20 10.86 -5.36
C VAL A 183 8.59 10.44 -5.88
N GLU A 184 8.67 9.45 -6.77
CA GLU A 184 9.92 9.02 -7.40
C GLU A 184 10.53 10.07 -8.32
N GLU A 185 9.70 10.80 -9.08
CA GLU A 185 10.13 11.90 -9.94
C GLU A 185 10.62 13.11 -9.14
N ASP A 186 9.83 13.55 -8.14
CA ASP A 186 10.12 14.73 -7.33
C ASP A 186 11.29 14.51 -6.34
N LEU A 187 11.43 13.30 -5.79
CA LEU A 187 12.32 13.01 -4.64
C LEU A 187 13.28 11.82 -4.83
N GLY A 188 13.18 11.09 -5.95
CA GLY A 188 14.05 9.97 -6.28
C GLY A 188 13.54 8.59 -5.80
N ALA A 189 14.02 7.55 -6.48
CA ALA A 189 13.59 6.16 -6.29
C ALA A 189 13.81 5.63 -4.86
N ASP A 190 14.93 5.96 -4.22
CA ASP A 190 15.25 5.48 -2.87
C ASP A 190 14.23 5.95 -1.82
N LEU A 191 13.71 7.18 -1.96
CA LEU A 191 12.69 7.74 -1.07
C LEU A 191 11.30 7.20 -1.43
N ALA A 192 10.98 7.11 -2.72
CA ALA A 192 9.72 6.51 -3.17
C ALA A 192 9.59 5.03 -2.74
N GLN A 193 10.69 4.26 -2.75
CA GLN A 193 10.71 2.89 -2.24
C GLN A 193 10.42 2.86 -0.72
N GLN A 194 11.05 3.72 0.08
CA GLN A 194 10.78 3.81 1.52
C GLN A 194 9.31 4.18 1.81
N VAL A 195 8.72 5.09 1.02
CA VAL A 195 7.29 5.42 1.12
C VAL A 195 6.44 4.20 0.76
N ALA A 196 6.74 3.52 -0.34
CA ALA A 196 6.01 2.32 -0.77
C ALA A 196 6.07 1.20 0.29
N GLU A 197 7.23 0.91 0.87
CA GLU A 197 7.42 -0.09 1.93
C GLU A 197 6.66 0.25 3.22
N SER A 198 6.45 1.54 3.51
CA SER A 198 5.70 2.00 4.68
C SER A 198 4.17 1.93 4.53
N ILE A 199 3.66 1.82 3.29
CA ILE A 199 2.23 1.90 2.96
C ILE A 199 1.69 0.61 2.34
N ALA A 200 2.55 -0.16 1.68
CA ALA A 200 2.23 -1.52 1.28
C ALA A 200 1.79 -2.31 2.53
N PRO A 201 0.71 -3.11 2.44
CA PRO A 201 0.45 -4.09 3.47
C PRO A 201 1.67 -5.02 3.51
N GLN A 202 2.48 -4.88 4.58
CA GLN A 202 3.50 -5.86 4.97
C GLN A 202 2.88 -7.24 4.77
N PRO A 203 3.51 -8.16 4.01
CA PRO A 203 2.83 -9.32 3.42
C PRO A 203 2.15 -10.18 4.48
N ASN A 204 0.88 -9.84 4.73
CA ASN A 204 0.03 -10.39 5.78
C ASN A 204 -0.54 -11.72 5.29
N THR A 205 0.40 -12.65 5.15
CA THR A 205 0.16 -14.07 5.35
C THR A 205 -0.69 -14.26 6.64
N PRO A 206 -1.70 -15.15 6.66
CA PRO A 206 -2.88 -14.94 7.51
C PRO A 206 -2.71 -15.09 9.02
N PHE A 207 -1.48 -15.15 9.53
CA PHE A 207 -1.16 -15.37 10.94
C PHE A 207 -0.48 -14.17 11.64
N THR A 208 -0.20 -13.08 10.91
CA THR A 208 0.42 -11.85 11.46
C THR A 208 -0.57 -10.92 12.17
N SER A 209 -1.87 -11.01 11.86
CA SER A 209 -2.90 -10.08 12.33
C SER A 209 -3.52 -10.46 13.70
N SER A 210 -2.74 -10.33 14.78
CA SER A 210 -3.27 -10.30 16.16
C SER A 210 -2.33 -9.60 17.15
N VAL A 211 -2.00 -8.32 16.89
CA VAL A 211 -1.50 -7.41 17.94
C VAL A 211 -2.39 -6.17 17.94
N THR A 212 -3.41 -6.18 18.78
CA THR A 212 -4.28 -5.01 19.00
C THR A 212 -3.49 -3.88 19.63
N LEU A 213 -3.47 -2.72 18.96
CA LEU A 213 -2.94 -1.47 19.48
C LEU A 213 -3.79 -0.98 20.66
N ASN A 214 -3.43 -1.40 21.87
CA ASN A 214 -3.86 -0.79 23.13
C ASN A 214 -2.65 -0.81 24.08
N ALA A 215 -2.04 0.36 24.29
CA ALA A 215 -0.97 0.63 25.27
C ALA A 215 0.08 -0.50 25.42
N ALA A 216 0.83 -0.79 24.35
CA ALA A 216 1.79 -1.89 24.35
C ALA A 216 3.02 -1.59 25.25
N PRO A 217 3.47 -2.55 26.09
CA PRO A 217 4.78 -2.46 26.72
C PRO A 217 5.87 -2.53 25.64
N GLN A 218 6.99 -1.81 25.82
CA GLN A 218 8.09 -1.89 24.86
C GLN A 218 8.63 -3.32 24.78
N ILE A 219 8.49 -3.94 23.60
CA ILE A 219 9.10 -5.24 23.29
C ILE A 219 10.61 -5.06 23.36
N SER A 220 11.26 -5.86 24.19
CA SER A 220 12.71 -5.80 24.37
C SER A 220 13.43 -6.28 23.11
N GLU A 221 14.49 -5.56 22.72
CA GLU A 221 15.32 -5.90 21.56
C GLU A 221 15.76 -7.38 21.55
N LYS A 222 16.06 -7.96 22.73
CA LYS A 222 16.40 -9.38 22.88
C LYS A 222 15.26 -10.34 22.47
N ILE A 223 14.03 -10.01 22.84
CA ILE A 223 12.84 -10.78 22.44
C ILE A 223 12.57 -10.58 20.95
N LEU A 224 12.69 -9.35 20.44
CA LEU A 224 12.52 -9.05 19.02
C LEU A 224 13.58 -9.75 18.13
N ALA A 225 14.84 -9.81 18.58
CA ALA A 225 15.92 -10.54 17.91
C ALA A 225 15.63 -12.05 17.84
N SER A 226 15.14 -12.65 18.93
CA SER A 226 14.74 -14.06 18.93
C SER A 226 13.55 -14.35 17.99
N ALA A 227 12.58 -13.43 17.89
CA ALA A 227 11.44 -13.56 16.98
C ALA A 227 11.87 -13.52 15.51
N ARG A 228 12.75 -12.57 15.15
CA ARG A 228 13.40 -12.51 13.83
C ARG A 228 14.21 -13.78 13.53
N TRP A 229 14.90 -14.33 14.52
CA TRP A 229 15.68 -15.57 14.35
C TRP A 229 14.76 -16.79 14.12
N LEU A 230 13.63 -16.90 14.83
CA LEU A 230 12.62 -17.93 14.58
C LEU A 230 12.06 -17.85 13.15
N GLU A 231 11.77 -16.64 12.66
CA GLU A 231 11.31 -16.41 11.28
C GLU A 231 12.37 -16.78 10.23
N ALA A 232 13.62 -16.40 10.46
CA ALA A 232 14.73 -16.68 9.55
C ALA A 232 15.11 -18.18 9.46
N ASN A 233 14.60 -19.02 10.36
CA ASN A 233 14.92 -20.45 10.44
C ASN A 233 13.68 -21.37 10.40
N VAL A 234 12.53 -20.88 9.88
CA VAL A 234 11.28 -21.64 9.78
C VAL A 234 11.41 -22.97 9.03
N ASP A 235 12.33 -23.04 8.07
CA ASP A 235 12.63 -24.19 7.20
C ASP A 235 13.38 -25.32 7.95
N ARG A 236 13.96 -25.03 9.12
CA ARG A 236 14.87 -25.93 9.85
C ARG A 236 14.22 -26.54 11.09
N PRO A 237 14.70 -27.71 11.55
CA PRO A 237 14.31 -28.29 12.84
C PRO A 237 15.00 -27.54 14.00
N ILE A 238 14.51 -26.35 14.34
CA ILE A 238 14.96 -25.56 15.49
C ILE A 238 14.14 -25.87 16.76
N SER A 239 14.78 -25.75 17.92
CA SER A 239 14.15 -25.84 19.24
C SER A 239 13.81 -24.45 19.81
N ILE A 240 13.12 -24.41 20.95
CA ILE A 240 12.84 -23.16 21.66
C ILE A 240 14.03 -22.71 22.52
N ASP A 241 14.91 -23.65 22.94
CA ASP A 241 16.16 -23.29 23.63
C ASP A 241 17.08 -22.49 22.70
N ASP A 242 17.21 -22.88 21.42
CA ASP A 242 18.02 -22.12 20.44
C ASP A 242 17.60 -20.64 20.37
N ALA A 243 16.30 -20.36 20.37
CA ALA A 243 15.76 -19.01 20.39
C ALA A 243 15.97 -18.29 21.74
N ALA A 244 15.98 -19.03 22.85
CA ALA A 244 16.32 -18.50 24.18
C ALA A 244 17.80 -18.12 24.27
N GLN A 245 18.70 -18.89 23.66
CA GLN A 245 20.13 -18.55 23.55
C GLN A 245 20.34 -17.28 22.72
N VAL A 246 19.61 -17.09 21.61
CA VAL A 246 19.64 -15.83 20.83
C VAL A 246 19.21 -14.63 21.67
N ALA A 247 18.24 -14.80 22.58
CA ALA A 247 17.84 -13.76 23.53
C ALA A 247 18.83 -13.57 24.71
N ALA A 248 19.85 -14.44 24.83
CA ALA A 248 20.70 -14.58 26.01
C ALA A 248 19.88 -14.74 27.32
N MET A 249 18.95 -15.69 27.32
CA MET A 249 18.07 -16.02 28.44
C MET A 249 17.96 -17.54 28.65
N SER A 250 17.68 -17.96 29.88
CA SER A 250 17.21 -19.33 30.12
C SER A 250 15.81 -19.54 29.53
N GLU A 251 15.53 -20.75 29.01
CA GLU A 251 14.26 -21.13 28.37
C GLU A 251 13.04 -20.71 29.19
N ARG A 252 13.04 -20.94 30.52
CA ARG A 252 11.93 -20.57 31.42
C ARG A 252 11.67 -19.05 31.45
N ASN A 253 12.71 -18.22 31.46
CA ASN A 253 12.54 -16.76 31.44
C ASN A 253 12.13 -16.29 30.05
N PHE A 254 12.72 -16.90 29.01
CA PHE A 254 12.39 -16.64 27.61
C PHE A 254 10.92 -16.89 27.30
N LEU A 255 10.39 -18.09 27.58
CA LEU A 255 8.98 -18.47 27.41
C LEU A 255 8.03 -17.45 28.06
N ARG A 256 8.33 -17.05 29.30
CA ARG A 256 7.53 -16.08 30.06
C ARG A 256 7.56 -14.69 29.44
N ARG A 257 8.75 -14.17 29.11
CA ARG A 257 8.92 -12.82 28.54
C ARG A 257 8.38 -12.73 27.13
N PHE A 258 8.69 -13.69 26.27
CA PHE A 258 8.17 -13.75 24.91
C PHE A 258 6.64 -13.78 24.92
N LYS A 259 5.99 -14.59 25.77
CA LYS A 259 4.53 -14.58 25.90
C LYS A 259 3.99 -13.25 26.44
N SER A 260 4.70 -12.60 27.35
CA SER A 260 4.29 -11.31 27.93
C SER A 260 4.45 -10.12 26.99
N GLU A 261 5.42 -10.16 26.06
CA GLU A 261 5.79 -9.05 25.18
C GLU A 261 5.21 -9.23 23.76
N ILE A 262 5.16 -10.47 23.24
CA ILE A 262 4.61 -10.82 21.91
C ILE A 262 3.16 -11.32 21.98
N GLY A 263 2.66 -11.66 23.17
CA GLY A 263 1.27 -12.11 23.39
C GLY A 263 1.00 -13.60 23.11
N MET A 264 1.99 -14.37 22.63
CA MET A 264 1.86 -15.81 22.34
C MET A 264 3.14 -16.58 22.70
N THR A 265 3.10 -17.92 22.74
CA THR A 265 4.31 -18.70 23.04
C THR A 265 5.28 -18.70 21.84
N PRO A 266 6.60 -18.85 22.06
CA PRO A 266 7.57 -19.06 20.99
C PRO A 266 7.22 -20.21 20.04
N SER A 267 6.65 -21.31 20.58
CA SER A 267 6.21 -22.46 19.79
C SER A 267 5.03 -22.13 18.88
N ASP A 268 4.04 -21.37 19.38
CA ASP A 268 2.93 -20.87 18.56
C ASP A 268 3.43 -19.89 17.49
N TYR A 269 4.37 -19.00 17.86
CA TYR A 269 4.96 -18.04 16.95
C TYR A 269 5.69 -18.71 15.77
N LEU A 270 6.55 -19.69 16.06
CA LEU A 270 7.24 -20.49 15.05
C LEU A 270 6.25 -21.27 14.17
N LEU A 271 5.20 -21.83 14.76
CA LEU A 271 4.15 -22.53 14.01
C LEU A 271 3.41 -21.59 13.03
N ARG A 272 3.10 -20.36 13.47
CA ARG A 272 2.51 -19.32 12.61
C ARG A 272 3.44 -18.93 11.47
N ALA A 273 4.71 -18.68 11.75
CA ALA A 273 5.72 -18.32 10.74
C ALA A 273 5.90 -19.44 9.69
N ARG A 274 5.89 -20.71 10.10
CA ARG A 274 5.90 -21.87 9.19
C ARG A 274 4.65 -21.97 8.31
N LEU A 275 3.48 -21.64 8.85
CA LEU A 275 2.23 -21.64 8.09
C LEU A 275 2.13 -20.44 7.13
N ASN A 276 2.68 -19.28 7.50
CA ASN A 276 2.86 -18.13 6.62
C ASN A 276 3.70 -18.50 5.40
N MET A 277 4.88 -19.10 5.62
CA MET A 277 5.75 -19.61 4.55
C MET A 277 5.03 -20.64 3.66
N SER A 278 4.24 -21.53 4.27
CA SER A 278 3.44 -22.52 3.54
C SER A 278 2.40 -21.86 2.61
N CYS A 279 1.69 -20.82 3.08
CA CYS A 279 0.73 -20.07 2.27
C CYS A 279 1.41 -19.44 1.06
N ARG A 280 2.54 -18.78 1.27
CA ARG A 280 3.36 -18.15 0.23
C ARG A 280 3.79 -19.17 -0.83
N MET A 281 4.37 -20.29 -0.40
CA MET A 281 4.81 -21.37 -1.30
C MET A 281 3.66 -22.05 -2.08
N LEU A 282 2.43 -22.05 -1.56
CA LEU A 282 1.26 -22.60 -2.27
C LEU A 282 0.83 -21.74 -3.46
N ILE A 283 1.00 -20.41 -3.35
CA ILE A 283 0.70 -19.41 -4.39
C ILE A 283 1.87 -19.31 -5.38
N GLU A 284 3.10 -19.15 -4.88
CA GLU A 284 4.29 -18.95 -5.71
C GLU A 284 4.79 -20.24 -6.40
N SER A 285 4.26 -21.43 -6.05
CA SER A 285 4.73 -22.68 -6.63
C SER A 285 3.68 -23.79 -6.78
N ARG A 286 3.81 -24.55 -7.88
CA ARG A 286 3.06 -25.80 -8.14
C ARG A 286 3.65 -27.03 -7.42
N LEU A 287 4.46 -26.84 -6.38
CA LEU A 287 5.05 -27.97 -5.65
C LEU A 287 3.96 -28.81 -4.94
N PRO A 288 4.10 -30.15 -4.87
CA PRO A 288 3.23 -30.99 -4.05
C PRO A 288 3.18 -30.52 -2.59
N VAL A 289 2.00 -30.57 -1.98
CA VAL A 289 1.74 -30.09 -0.60
C VAL A 289 2.71 -30.71 0.42
N ASP A 290 3.10 -31.97 0.24
CA ASP A 290 4.09 -32.64 1.09
C ASP A 290 5.51 -32.06 0.96
N LYS A 291 5.93 -31.65 -0.25
CA LYS A 291 7.22 -30.97 -0.45
C LYS A 291 7.21 -29.56 0.16
N ILE A 292 6.08 -28.85 0.10
CA ILE A 292 5.90 -27.54 0.75
C ILE A 292 5.98 -27.69 2.27
N ALA A 293 5.28 -28.66 2.85
CA ALA A 293 5.32 -28.93 4.29
C ALA A 293 6.75 -29.11 4.80
N ARG A 294 7.53 -30.01 4.17
CA ARG A 294 8.93 -30.27 4.56
C ARG A 294 9.82 -29.02 4.44
N ARG A 295 9.63 -28.20 3.40
CA ARG A 295 10.36 -26.93 3.22
C ARG A 295 9.96 -25.83 4.22
N CYS A 296 8.81 -25.98 4.88
CA CYS A 296 8.34 -25.09 5.94
C CYS A 296 8.55 -25.70 7.33
N GLY A 297 9.47 -26.66 7.51
CA GLY A 297 9.74 -27.28 8.81
C GLY A 297 8.56 -28.07 9.41
N ILE A 298 7.61 -28.53 8.58
CA ILE A 298 6.45 -29.34 8.98
C ILE A 298 6.65 -30.77 8.45
N SER A 299 6.40 -31.78 9.30
CA SER A 299 6.82 -33.17 9.01
C SER A 299 6.24 -33.78 7.73
N SER A 300 5.02 -33.37 7.36
CA SER A 300 4.27 -33.97 6.26
C SER A 300 3.13 -33.06 5.78
N GLY A 301 2.70 -33.28 4.53
CA GLY A 301 1.49 -32.66 3.96
C GLY A 301 0.22 -33.02 4.74
N GLY A 302 0.19 -34.16 5.42
CA GLY A 302 -0.88 -34.54 6.35
C GLY A 302 -0.92 -33.65 7.59
N GLN A 303 0.22 -33.38 8.22
CA GLN A 303 0.30 -32.42 9.34
C GLN A 303 -0.04 -31.00 8.86
N LEU A 304 0.50 -30.56 7.72
CA LEU A 304 0.18 -29.26 7.13
C LEU A 304 -1.33 -29.11 6.89
N SER A 305 -1.99 -30.14 6.38
CA SER A 305 -3.44 -30.16 6.16
C SER A 305 -4.25 -30.12 7.45
N LYS A 306 -3.76 -30.72 8.56
CA LYS A 306 -4.41 -30.58 9.88
C LYS A 306 -4.29 -29.14 10.40
N LEU A 307 -3.12 -28.53 10.24
CA LEU A 307 -2.85 -27.15 10.65
C LEU A 307 -3.67 -26.13 9.83
N PHE A 308 -3.74 -26.29 8.50
CA PHE A 308 -4.58 -25.45 7.64
C PHE A 308 -6.05 -25.49 8.03
N ARG A 309 -6.61 -26.67 8.34
CA ARG A 309 -7.99 -26.77 8.86
C ARG A 309 -8.15 -26.08 10.21
N LYS A 310 -7.19 -26.26 11.13
CA LYS A 310 -7.24 -25.68 12.49
C LYS A 310 -7.17 -24.15 12.48
N TYR A 311 -6.36 -23.55 11.62
CA TYR A 311 -6.05 -22.11 11.69
C TYR A 311 -6.58 -21.27 10.51
N LEU A 312 -6.88 -21.89 9.36
CA LEU A 312 -7.34 -21.20 8.14
C LEU A 312 -8.72 -21.69 7.65
N ALA A 313 -9.36 -22.62 8.36
CA ALA A 313 -10.65 -23.22 8.01
C ALA A 313 -10.74 -23.76 6.56
N THR A 314 -9.61 -24.18 5.99
CA THR A 314 -9.49 -24.64 4.59
C THR A 314 -8.43 -25.75 4.46
N THR A 315 -8.23 -26.31 3.27
CA THR A 315 -7.08 -27.19 2.98
C THR A 315 -5.99 -26.47 2.17
N PRO A 316 -4.73 -26.96 2.16
CA PRO A 316 -3.67 -26.39 1.32
C PRO A 316 -4.02 -26.40 -0.18
N THR A 317 -4.75 -27.41 -0.64
CA THR A 317 -5.19 -27.54 -2.04
C THR A 317 -6.25 -26.51 -2.39
N ASP A 318 -7.30 -26.38 -1.55
CA ASP A 318 -8.35 -25.37 -1.77
C ASP A 318 -7.79 -23.96 -1.68
N TYR A 319 -6.83 -23.72 -0.76
CA TYR A 319 -6.14 -22.45 -0.62
C TYR A 319 -5.38 -22.08 -1.91
N ARG A 320 -4.66 -23.03 -2.53
CA ARG A 320 -4.05 -22.80 -3.85
C ARG A 320 -5.10 -22.48 -4.90
N MET A 321 -6.10 -23.33 -5.09
CA MET A 321 -7.09 -23.17 -6.16
C MET A 321 -7.82 -21.81 -6.10
N ARG A 322 -8.15 -21.33 -4.89
CA ARG A 322 -8.78 -20.02 -4.71
C ARG A 322 -7.91 -18.83 -5.13
N ASN A 323 -6.58 -18.97 -5.02
CA ASN A 323 -5.63 -17.91 -5.38
C ASN A 323 -5.10 -18.05 -6.82
N GLU A 324 -5.15 -19.24 -7.43
CA GLU A 324 -4.86 -19.44 -8.86
C GLU A 324 -5.94 -18.85 -9.79
N VAL A 325 -7.19 -18.68 -9.31
CA VAL A 325 -8.30 -18.05 -10.05
C VAL A 325 -8.29 -16.51 -9.93
N ALA A 326 -7.41 -15.95 -9.09
CA ALA A 326 -7.29 -14.51 -8.84
C ALA A 326 -6.06 -13.86 -9.53
N LEU A 327 -5.42 -14.59 -10.45
CA LEU A 327 -4.25 -14.21 -11.25
C LEU A 327 -4.56 -14.30 -12.74
#